data_AF-A0A838EX99-F1
#
_entry.id   AF-A0A838EX99-F1
#
_cell.length_a   1.000
_cell.length_b   1.000
_cell.length_c   1.000
_cell.angle_alpha   90.00
_cell.angle_beta   90.00
_cell.angle_gamma   90.00
#
_symmetry.space_group_name_H-M   'P 1'
#
loop_
_entity.id
_entity.type
_entity.pdbx_description
1 polymer ?
#
loop_
_entity_poly.entity_id
_entity_poly.type
_entity_poly.pdbx_seq_one_letter_code
_entity_poly.pdbx_strand_id
1 'polypeptide(L)'
;MISFFVLVVIYFGFSWGLPWHKIPSSISFSYVFDLLFALGVSFFFRLPWKFKWKINKQNLKAIGEVFALACGSIGAIWYMDIEIPFRLVQNLEWHLLLFAPILEELVFRQTFQRVLIGNMGGKRVTSMLVASIFAFSHLVGLAVLPVEYVPFIGFQVFYTFVLGVICGQALLRFHSVLAPICLHFVFNLSFYIALQLEII
;
A
#
# COMPACT_ATOMS: atom_id res chain seq x y z
N MET A 1 -19.99 10.96 -5.19
CA MET A 1 -19.27 11.08 -3.90
C MET A 1 -19.76 10.05 -2.89
N ILE A 2 -21.06 9.95 -2.63
CA ILE A 2 -21.66 8.92 -1.75
C ILE A 2 -21.22 7.50 -2.15
N SER A 3 -21.21 7.19 -3.45
CA SER A 3 -20.76 5.90 -3.97
C SER A 3 -19.30 5.55 -3.64
N PHE A 4 -18.40 6.53 -3.51
CA PHE A 4 -17.01 6.27 -3.15
C PHE A 4 -16.86 5.89 -1.68
N PHE A 5 -17.48 6.64 -0.77
CA PHE A 5 -17.41 6.33 0.66
C PHE A 5 -18.07 4.99 0.99
N VAL A 6 -19.16 4.64 0.30
CA VAL A 6 -19.76 3.30 0.40
C VAL A 6 -18.76 2.21 0.00
N LEU A 7 -18.00 2.39 -1.09
CA LEU A 7 -16.95 1.43 -1.48
C LEU A 7 -15.86 1.30 -0.41
N VAL A 8 -15.42 2.41 0.18
CA VAL A 8 -14.41 2.41 1.25
C VAL A 8 -14.92 1.67 2.48
N VAL A 9 -16.16 1.94 2.91
CA VAL A 9 -16.79 1.27 4.06
C VAL A 9 -16.96 -0.24 3.80
N ILE A 10 -17.42 -0.63 2.61
CA ILE A 10 -17.53 -2.05 2.24
C ILE A 10 -16.14 -2.70 2.30
N TYR A 11 -15.14 -2.10 1.66
CA TYR A 11 -13.79 -2.67 1.66
C TYR A 11 -13.25 -2.90 3.07
N PHE A 12 -13.28 -1.87 3.94
CA PHE A 12 -12.77 -2.00 5.31
C PHE A 12 -13.63 -2.89 6.19
N GLY A 13 -14.96 -2.90 5.99
CA GLY A 13 -15.85 -3.80 6.71
C GLY A 13 -15.48 -5.27 6.51
N PHE A 14 -15.11 -5.66 5.28
CA PHE A 14 -14.63 -7.01 4.99
C PHE A 14 -13.16 -7.21 5.35
N SER A 15 -12.29 -6.28 4.97
CA SER A 15 -10.84 -6.36 5.19
C SER A 15 -10.50 -6.47 6.68
N TRP A 16 -11.17 -5.68 7.54
CA TRP A 16 -10.92 -5.67 8.99
C TRP A 16 -11.87 -6.55 9.79
N GLY A 17 -13.12 -6.70 9.34
CA GLY A 17 -14.16 -7.39 10.11
C GLY A 17 -14.07 -8.93 10.05
N LEU A 18 -13.38 -9.48 9.05
CA LEU A 18 -13.26 -10.93 8.90
C LEU A 18 -11.95 -11.46 9.52
N PRO A 19 -11.99 -12.57 10.28
CA PRO A 19 -10.81 -13.16 10.89
C PRO A 19 -10.02 -13.99 9.87
N TRP A 20 -9.46 -13.35 8.85
CA TRP A 20 -8.77 -14.01 7.74
C TRP A 20 -7.70 -15.01 8.20
N HIS A 21 -6.99 -14.69 9.29
CA HIS A 21 -5.95 -15.52 9.90
C HIS A 21 -6.47 -16.85 10.48
N LYS A 22 -7.78 -16.99 10.73
CA LYS A 22 -8.38 -18.22 11.27
C LYS A 22 -8.85 -19.18 10.18
N ILE A 23 -8.88 -18.73 8.91
CA ILE A 23 -9.37 -19.56 7.81
C ILE A 23 -8.18 -20.38 7.29
N PRO A 24 -8.21 -21.72 7.40
CA PRO A 24 -7.09 -22.55 6.98
C PRO A 24 -6.96 -22.54 5.46
N SER A 25 -5.85 -21.99 4.95
CA SER A 25 -5.52 -21.99 3.53
C SER A 25 -4.02 -21.85 3.30
N SER A 26 -3.56 -22.33 2.15
CA SER A 26 -2.18 -22.13 1.68
C SER A 26 -1.91 -20.70 1.20
N ILE A 27 -2.97 -19.95 0.87
CA ILE A 27 -2.93 -18.56 0.43
C ILE A 27 -3.89 -17.77 1.30
N SER A 28 -3.46 -16.62 1.85
CA SER A 28 -4.33 -15.78 2.67
C SER A 28 -5.59 -15.39 1.88
N PHE A 29 -6.77 -15.73 2.41
CA PHE A 29 -8.06 -15.35 1.81
C PHE A 29 -8.24 -13.83 1.69
N SER A 30 -7.53 -13.04 2.51
CA SER A 30 -7.51 -11.57 2.38
C SER A 30 -7.00 -11.15 0.99
N TYR A 31 -6.01 -11.84 0.43
CA TYR A 31 -5.47 -11.52 -0.89
C TYR A 31 -6.41 -11.85 -2.03
N VAL A 32 -7.16 -12.94 -1.88
CA VAL A 32 -8.21 -13.30 -2.82
C VAL A 32 -9.30 -12.23 -2.78
N PHE A 33 -9.69 -11.78 -1.58
CA PHE A 33 -10.64 -10.68 -1.42
C PHE A 33 -10.14 -9.38 -2.08
N ASP A 34 -8.92 -8.94 -1.80
CA ASP A 34 -8.35 -7.70 -2.36
C ASP A 34 -8.31 -7.74 -3.89
N LEU A 35 -7.91 -8.87 -4.47
CA LEU A 35 -7.88 -9.06 -5.92
C LEU A 35 -9.29 -9.03 -6.52
N LEU A 36 -10.24 -9.79 -5.94
CA LEU A 36 -11.62 -9.84 -6.43
C LEU A 36 -12.31 -8.48 -6.28
N PHE A 37 -12.07 -7.77 -5.18
CA PHE A 37 -12.53 -6.41 -4.97
C PHE A 37 -11.99 -5.48 -6.06
N ALA A 38 -10.67 -5.54 -6.31
CA ALA A 38 -10.04 -4.68 -7.29
C ALA A 38 -10.55 -4.92 -8.72
N LEU A 39 -10.69 -6.20 -9.10
CA LEU A 39 -11.25 -6.61 -10.40
C LEU A 39 -12.72 -6.22 -10.53
N GLY A 40 -13.53 -6.50 -9.52
CA GLY A 40 -14.96 -6.19 -9.50
C GLY A 40 -15.23 -4.70 -9.64
N VAL A 41 -14.61 -3.86 -8.81
CA VAL A 41 -14.76 -2.39 -8.91
C VAL A 41 -14.25 -1.89 -10.26
N SER A 42 -13.11 -2.39 -10.73
CA SER A 42 -12.59 -2.00 -12.05
C SER A 42 -13.54 -2.36 -13.19
N PHE A 43 -14.20 -3.52 -13.14
CA PHE A 43 -15.19 -3.94 -14.11
C PHE A 43 -16.44 -3.05 -14.07
N PHE A 44 -17.05 -2.86 -12.90
CA PHE A 44 -18.28 -2.06 -12.74
C PHE A 44 -18.08 -0.60 -13.14
N PHE A 45 -16.95 0.01 -12.78
CA PHE A 45 -16.64 1.41 -13.11
C PHE A 45 -15.86 1.58 -14.42
N ARG A 46 -15.64 0.49 -15.18
CA ARG A 46 -14.90 0.47 -16.46
C ARG A 46 -13.54 1.17 -16.37
N LEU A 47 -12.81 0.91 -15.29
CA LEU A 47 -11.53 1.56 -15.02
C LEU A 47 -10.47 1.08 -16.02
N PRO A 48 -9.67 1.98 -16.61
CA PRO A 48 -8.68 1.60 -17.60
C PRO A 48 -7.52 0.84 -16.96
N TRP A 49 -7.21 -0.33 -17.50
CA TRP A 49 -6.03 -1.12 -17.16
C TRP A 49 -4.88 -0.73 -18.07
N LYS A 50 -3.90 -0.02 -17.52
CA LYS A 50 -2.69 0.38 -18.24
C LYS A 50 -1.48 -0.08 -17.45
N PHE A 51 -0.63 -0.87 -18.11
CA PHE A 51 0.61 -1.44 -17.56
C PHE A 51 1.83 -0.97 -18.34
N LYS A 52 1.84 0.30 -18.76
CA LYS A 52 2.98 0.86 -19.48
C LYS A 52 3.90 1.57 -18.49
N TRP A 53 5.16 1.18 -18.43
CA TRP A 53 6.19 1.90 -17.69
C TRP A 53 7.40 2.09 -18.58
N LYS A 54 7.85 3.34 -18.74
CA LYS A 54 9.04 3.69 -19.53
C LYS A 54 10.01 4.41 -18.62
N ILE A 55 11.20 3.86 -18.40
CA ILE A 55 12.23 4.51 -17.60
C ILE A 55 12.58 5.86 -18.23
N ASN A 56 12.46 6.93 -17.45
CA ASN A 56 12.78 8.30 -17.85
C ASN A 56 13.25 9.08 -16.61
N LYS A 57 13.75 10.32 -16.78
CA LYS A 57 14.24 11.14 -15.67
C LYS A 57 13.21 11.34 -14.54
N GLN A 58 11.92 11.42 -14.89
CA GLN A 58 10.85 11.58 -13.88
C GLN A 58 10.61 10.29 -13.08
N ASN A 59 10.81 9.13 -13.69
CA ASN A 59 10.77 7.83 -13.00
C ASN A 59 11.96 7.65 -12.07
N LEU A 60 13.17 8.00 -12.53
CA LEU A 60 14.36 7.96 -11.69
C LEU A 60 14.22 8.88 -10.46
N LYS A 61 13.62 10.07 -10.65
CA LYS A 61 13.29 10.95 -9.53
C LYS A 61 12.35 10.28 -8.53
N ALA A 62 11.26 9.65 -9.00
CA ALA A 62 10.31 8.98 -8.11
C ALA A 62 10.94 7.79 -7.37
N ILE A 63 11.79 7.01 -8.05
CA ILE A 63 12.56 5.93 -7.41
C ILE A 63 13.48 6.51 -6.33
N GLY A 64 14.16 7.61 -6.60
CA GLY A 64 14.99 8.32 -5.62
C GLY A 64 14.19 8.85 -4.42
N GLU A 65 13.00 9.41 -4.64
CA GLU A 65 12.08 9.87 -3.57
C GLU A 65 11.66 8.69 -2.68
N VAL A 66 11.31 7.55 -3.29
CA VAL A 66 10.97 6.32 -2.54
C VAL A 66 12.16 5.76 -1.78
N PHE A 67 13.32 5.69 -2.41
CA PHE A 67 14.53 5.19 -1.76
C PHE A 67 14.93 6.07 -0.58
N ALA A 68 14.87 7.39 -0.74
CA ALA A 68 15.10 8.35 0.35
C ALA A 68 14.10 8.18 1.50
N LEU A 69 12.80 7.98 1.19
CA LEU A 69 11.79 7.69 2.20
C LEU A 69 12.09 6.37 2.93
N ALA A 70 12.47 5.31 2.20
CA ALA A 70 12.81 4.03 2.78
C ALA A 70 14.02 4.14 3.72
N CYS A 71 15.13 4.71 3.26
CA CYS A 71 16.32 4.92 4.08
C CYS A 71 16.04 5.79 5.30
N GLY A 72 15.26 6.88 5.15
CA GLY A 72 14.86 7.72 6.27
C GLY A 72 13.98 6.97 7.29
N SER A 73 13.08 6.12 6.81
CA SER A 73 12.20 5.33 7.69
C SER A 73 12.98 4.23 8.43
N ILE A 74 13.85 3.51 7.73
CA ILE A 74 14.75 2.50 8.31
C ILE A 74 15.68 3.16 9.34
N GLY A 75 16.29 4.29 9.01
CA GLY A 75 17.15 5.03 9.93
C GLY A 75 16.42 5.52 11.17
N ALA A 76 15.17 5.96 11.05
CA ALA A 76 14.34 6.35 12.18
C ALA A 76 13.98 5.15 13.07
N ILE A 77 13.61 4.01 12.48
CA ILE A 77 13.32 2.77 13.20
C ILE A 77 14.55 2.30 13.98
N TRP A 78 15.70 2.24 13.33
CA TRP A 78 16.97 1.87 13.96
C TRP A 78 17.36 2.82 15.08
N TYR A 79 17.30 4.14 14.83
CA TYR A 79 17.71 5.15 15.81
C TYR A 79 16.80 5.18 17.05
N MET A 80 15.50 4.94 16.86
CA MET A 80 14.51 4.95 17.93
C MET A 80 14.28 3.57 18.58
N ASP A 81 14.99 2.54 18.14
CA ASP A 81 14.85 1.15 18.60
C ASP A 81 13.39 0.65 18.55
N ILE A 82 12.72 0.91 17.42
CA ILE A 82 11.31 0.54 17.23
C ILE A 82 11.23 -0.94 16.83
N GLU A 83 10.54 -1.75 17.63
CA GLU A 83 10.29 -3.17 17.28
C GLU A 83 9.41 -3.30 16.04
N ILE A 84 9.82 -4.19 15.11
CA ILE A 84 9.09 -4.44 13.86
C ILE A 84 8.48 -5.85 13.82
N PRO A 85 7.24 -6.02 13.31
CA PRO A 85 6.55 -7.32 13.33
C PRO A 85 6.94 -8.26 12.18
N PHE A 86 7.86 -7.86 11.30
CA PHE A 86 8.17 -8.62 10.07
C PHE A 86 8.68 -10.04 10.33
N ARG A 87 9.32 -10.29 11.48
CA ARG A 87 9.80 -11.61 11.87
C ARG A 87 8.67 -12.61 12.18
N LEU A 88 7.45 -12.12 12.40
CA LEU A 88 6.27 -12.95 12.68
C LEU A 88 5.61 -13.49 11.39
N VAL A 89 6.01 -12.96 10.22
CA VAL A 89 5.38 -13.30 8.94
C VAL A 89 6.15 -14.46 8.30
N GLN A 90 5.48 -15.60 8.14
CA GLN A 90 6.00 -16.71 7.34
C GLN A 90 6.07 -16.32 5.87
N ASN A 91 7.09 -16.73 5.12
CA ASN A 91 7.27 -16.40 3.70
C ASN A 91 7.26 -14.88 3.45
N LEU A 92 7.91 -14.12 4.33
CA LEU A 92 7.92 -12.67 4.34
C LEU A 92 8.25 -12.08 2.96
N GLU A 93 9.20 -12.65 2.23
CA GLU A 93 9.61 -12.19 0.90
C GLU A 93 8.44 -12.16 -0.09
N TRP A 94 7.55 -13.15 -0.04
CA TRP A 94 6.38 -13.21 -0.92
C TRP A 94 5.32 -12.20 -0.52
N HIS A 95 5.05 -12.09 0.78
CA HIS A 95 4.08 -11.15 1.32
C HIS A 95 4.51 -9.69 1.12
N LEU A 96 5.74 -9.38 1.49
CA LEU A 96 6.29 -8.02 1.51
C LEU A 96 6.70 -7.56 0.12
N LEU A 97 7.34 -8.40 -0.70
CA LEU A 97 7.85 -7.95 -2.01
C LEU A 97 6.84 -8.15 -3.13
N LEU A 98 6.02 -9.20 -3.10
CA LEU A 98 5.12 -9.49 -4.22
C LEU A 98 3.67 -9.10 -3.92
N PHE A 99 3.07 -9.70 -2.91
CA PHE A 99 1.63 -9.59 -2.70
C PHE A 99 1.22 -8.19 -2.23
N ALA A 100 1.89 -7.62 -1.22
CA ALA A 100 1.53 -6.29 -0.71
C ALA A 100 1.64 -5.20 -1.80
N PRO A 101 2.79 -5.01 -2.50
CA PRO A 101 2.90 -3.96 -3.52
C PRO A 101 1.89 -4.10 -4.66
N ILE A 102 1.56 -5.33 -5.06
CA ILE A 102 0.59 -5.57 -6.14
C ILE A 102 -0.82 -5.29 -5.63
N LEU A 103 -1.27 -5.98 -4.58
CA LEU A 103 -2.66 -5.95 -4.15
C LEU A 103 -3.04 -4.59 -3.57
N GLU A 104 -2.17 -3.98 -2.78
CA GLU A 104 -2.43 -2.67 -2.20
C GLU A 104 -2.53 -1.61 -3.31
N GLU A 105 -1.61 -1.58 -4.28
CA GLU A 105 -1.71 -0.59 -5.36
C GLU A 105 -2.88 -0.88 -6.32
N LEU A 106 -3.31 -2.13 -6.47
CA LEU A 106 -4.56 -2.47 -7.16
C LEU A 106 -5.79 -1.92 -6.41
N VAL A 107 -5.89 -2.12 -5.10
CA VAL A 107 -6.99 -1.57 -4.31
C VAL A 107 -6.92 -0.04 -4.31
N PHE A 108 -5.83 0.56 -3.83
CA PHE A 108 -5.79 1.99 -3.57
C PHE A 108 -5.64 2.82 -4.85
N ARG A 109 -4.76 2.46 -5.79
CA ARG A 109 -4.55 3.27 -7.01
C ARG A 109 -5.50 2.89 -8.12
N GLN A 110 -5.56 1.61 -8.47
CA GLN A 110 -6.37 1.18 -9.59
C GLN A 110 -7.85 1.38 -9.29
N THR A 111 -8.31 1.12 -8.06
CA THR A 111 -9.75 1.28 -7.73
C THR A 111 -10.05 2.64 -7.10
N PHE A 112 -9.66 2.87 -5.85
CA PHE A 112 -10.10 4.06 -5.12
C PHE A 112 -9.70 5.36 -5.80
N GLN A 113 -8.42 5.50 -6.16
CA GLN A 113 -7.95 6.75 -6.76
C GLN A 113 -8.55 7.00 -8.14
N ARG A 114 -8.66 5.99 -9.01
CA ARG A 114 -9.28 6.19 -10.34
C ARG A 114 -10.76 6.49 -10.27
N VAL A 115 -11.51 5.80 -9.41
CA VAL A 115 -12.93 6.10 -9.15
C VAL A 115 -13.08 7.54 -8.67
N LEU A 116 -12.23 7.97 -7.75
CA LEU A 116 -12.29 9.32 -7.18
C LEU A 116 -11.92 10.40 -8.22
N ILE A 117 -10.88 10.18 -9.02
CA ILE A 117 -10.48 11.10 -10.11
C ILE A 117 -11.63 11.30 -11.10
N GLY A 118 -12.31 10.21 -11.50
CA GLY A 118 -13.44 10.27 -12.42
C GLY A 118 -14.64 11.05 -11.89
N ASN A 119 -14.77 11.18 -10.56
CA ASN A 119 -15.93 11.80 -9.92
C ASN A 119 -15.66 13.19 -9.30
N MET A 120 -14.42 13.53 -8.94
CA MET A 120 -14.11 14.75 -8.18
C MET A 120 -13.17 15.75 -8.89
N GLY A 121 -12.59 15.40 -10.04
CA GLY A 121 -11.77 16.30 -10.90
C GLY A 121 -10.41 16.75 -10.32
N GLY A 122 -10.29 16.92 -8.99
CA GLY A 122 -9.10 17.40 -8.29
C GLY A 122 -8.02 16.34 -8.08
N LYS A 123 -7.23 16.05 -9.13
CA LYS A 123 -6.19 14.99 -9.12
C LYS A 123 -5.31 14.97 -7.87
N ARG A 124 -4.79 16.11 -7.40
CA ARG A 124 -3.94 16.18 -6.19
C ARG A 124 -4.70 15.87 -4.91
N VAL A 125 -5.88 16.47 -4.74
CA VAL A 125 -6.75 16.21 -3.57
C VAL A 125 -7.14 14.74 -3.51
N THR A 126 -7.50 14.14 -4.66
CA THR A 126 -7.83 12.71 -4.72
C THR A 126 -6.65 11.81 -4.34
N SER A 127 -5.42 12.20 -4.73
CA SER A 127 -4.22 11.47 -4.36
C SER A 127 -3.94 11.55 -2.85
N MET A 128 -4.12 12.73 -2.24
CA MET A 128 -3.92 12.90 -0.80
C MET A 128 -4.98 12.14 0.00
N LEU A 129 -6.26 12.21 -0.40
CA LEU A 129 -7.33 11.49 0.28
C LEU A 129 -7.08 9.98 0.26
N VAL A 130 -6.75 9.42 -0.91
CA VAL A 130 -6.47 7.98 -1.01
C VAL A 130 -5.18 7.59 -0.29
N ALA A 131 -4.17 8.46 -0.25
CA ALA A 131 -2.98 8.24 0.57
C ALA A 131 -3.31 8.20 2.07
N SER A 132 -4.23 9.06 2.56
CA SER A 132 -4.73 8.99 3.93
C SER A 132 -5.48 7.68 4.20
N ILE A 133 -6.36 7.27 3.29
CA ILE A 133 -7.11 6.01 3.42
C ILE A 133 -6.14 4.81 3.46
N PHE A 134 -5.11 4.81 2.60
CA PHE A 134 -4.05 3.82 2.60
C PHE A 134 -3.23 3.83 3.90
N ALA A 135 -2.86 5.00 4.41
CA ALA A 135 -2.14 5.09 5.67
C ALA A 135 -2.99 4.52 6.83
N PHE A 136 -4.25 4.93 6.92
CA PHE A 136 -5.18 4.46 7.95
C PHE A 136 -5.52 2.98 7.82
N SER A 137 -5.36 2.34 6.66
CA SER A 137 -5.58 0.90 6.53
C SER A 137 -4.68 0.07 7.45
N HIS A 138 -3.51 0.61 7.81
CA HIS A 138 -2.52 -0.04 8.68
C HIS A 138 -2.91 -0.01 10.16
N LEU A 139 -3.88 0.83 10.57
CA LEU A 139 -4.34 0.88 11.96
C LEU A 139 -5.01 -0.43 12.41
N VAL A 140 -5.42 -1.30 11.48
CA VAL A 140 -5.90 -2.65 11.82
C VAL A 140 -4.86 -3.45 12.61
N GLY A 141 -3.57 -3.15 12.42
CA GLY A 141 -2.48 -3.72 13.21
C GLY A 141 -2.69 -3.57 14.71
N LEU A 142 -3.30 -2.47 15.17
CA LEU A 142 -3.57 -2.20 16.59
C LEU A 142 -4.52 -3.23 17.22
N ALA A 143 -5.35 -3.90 16.40
CA ALA A 143 -6.31 -4.87 16.87
C ALA A 143 -5.78 -6.31 16.88
N VAL A 144 -4.69 -6.58 16.15
CA VAL A 144 -4.20 -7.95 15.88
C VAL A 144 -2.76 -8.19 16.33
N LEU A 145 -1.95 -7.14 16.44
CA LEU A 145 -0.56 -7.24 16.88
C LEU A 145 -0.43 -6.96 18.39
N PRO A 146 0.56 -7.57 19.05
CA PRO A 146 0.95 -7.22 20.41
C PRO A 146 1.26 -5.73 20.62
N VAL A 147 1.15 -5.28 21.86
CA VAL A 147 1.23 -3.85 22.23
C VAL A 147 2.62 -3.23 21.98
N GLU A 148 3.66 -4.05 22.02
CA GLU A 148 5.04 -3.67 21.69
C GLU A 148 5.20 -3.13 20.27
N TYR A 149 4.31 -3.49 19.33
CA TYR A 149 4.34 -3.00 17.95
C TYR A 149 3.54 -1.72 17.70
N VAL A 150 2.89 -1.15 18.73
CA VAL A 150 2.13 0.10 18.60
C VAL A 150 2.98 1.27 18.08
N PRO A 151 4.23 1.49 18.55
CA PRO A 151 5.09 2.54 18.00
C PRO A 151 5.37 2.36 16.51
N PHE A 152 5.62 1.13 16.07
CA PHE A 152 5.81 0.82 14.65
C PHE A 152 4.56 1.12 13.83
N ILE A 153 3.37 0.72 14.29
CA ILE A 153 2.12 0.98 13.57
C ILE A 153 1.88 2.50 13.45
N GLY A 154 2.11 3.26 14.52
CA GLY A 154 2.03 4.71 14.49
C GLY A 154 2.99 5.34 13.47
N PHE A 155 4.24 4.87 13.45
CA PHE A 155 5.24 5.31 12.48
C PHE A 155 4.92 4.86 11.04
N GLN A 156 4.35 3.67 10.90
CA GLN A 156 3.90 3.09 9.64
C GLN A 156 2.82 3.94 8.99
N VAL A 157 1.82 4.41 9.74
CA VAL A 157 0.83 5.35 9.21
C VAL A 157 1.49 6.59 8.60
N PHE A 158 2.56 7.12 9.22
CA PHE A 158 3.26 8.27 8.67
C PHE A 158 4.00 7.97 7.36
N TYR A 159 4.89 6.97 7.33
CA TYR A 159 5.66 6.71 6.10
C TYR A 159 4.79 6.15 4.97
N THR A 160 3.75 5.36 5.27
CA THR A 160 2.82 4.84 4.26
C THR A 160 1.94 5.95 3.69
N PHE A 161 1.62 6.98 4.45
CA PHE A 161 0.99 8.19 3.90
C PHE A 161 1.88 8.84 2.84
N VAL A 162 3.17 9.07 3.15
CA VAL A 162 4.11 9.68 2.21
C VAL A 162 4.31 8.81 0.97
N LEU A 163 4.53 7.50 1.15
CA LEU A 163 4.60 6.53 0.06
C LEU A 163 3.33 6.56 -0.79
N GLY A 164 2.16 6.64 -0.13
CA GLY A 164 0.87 6.72 -0.78
C GLY A 164 0.69 7.96 -1.65
N VAL A 165 1.22 9.10 -1.21
CA VAL A 165 1.27 10.33 -2.01
C VAL A 165 2.19 10.14 -3.22
N ILE A 166 3.40 9.59 -3.04
CA ILE A 166 4.35 9.36 -4.14
C ILE A 166 3.74 8.43 -5.19
N CYS A 167 3.20 7.28 -4.77
CA CYS A 167 2.55 6.31 -5.64
C CYS A 167 1.31 6.90 -6.33
N GLY A 168 0.51 7.70 -5.62
CA GLY A 168 -0.64 8.39 -6.20
C GLY A 168 -0.25 9.43 -7.25
N GLN A 169 0.85 10.17 -7.05
CA GLN A 169 1.39 11.07 -8.08
C GLN A 169 1.96 10.29 -9.28
N ALA A 170 2.61 9.14 -9.04
CA ALA A 170 3.11 8.28 -10.11
C ALA A 170 1.96 7.77 -10.99
N LEU A 171 0.84 7.33 -10.40
CA LEU A 171 -0.36 6.95 -11.15
C LEU A 171 -0.86 8.09 -12.04
N LEU A 172 -0.93 9.31 -11.50
CA LEU A 172 -1.41 10.48 -12.24
C LEU A 172 -0.50 10.86 -13.40
N ARG A 173 0.82 10.70 -13.22
CA ARG A 173 1.84 11.06 -14.21
C ARG A 173 1.96 10.02 -15.33
N PHE A 174 2.00 8.74 -14.97
CA PHE A 174 2.25 7.66 -15.93
C PHE A 174 0.96 7.00 -16.44
N HIS A 175 -0.18 7.32 -15.82
CA HIS A 175 -1.48 6.72 -16.11
C HIS A 175 -1.51 5.19 -16.02
N SER A 176 -0.53 4.60 -15.33
CA SER A 176 -0.26 3.17 -15.27
C SER A 176 -0.16 2.72 -13.81
N VAL A 177 -0.82 1.61 -13.47
CA VAL A 177 -0.73 1.04 -12.11
C VAL A 177 0.60 0.31 -11.89
N LEU A 178 1.29 -0.08 -12.96
CA LEU A 178 2.59 -0.71 -12.86
C LEU A 178 3.63 0.22 -12.20
N ALA A 179 3.57 1.52 -12.48
CA ALA A 179 4.50 2.49 -11.90
C ALA A 179 4.43 2.53 -10.35
N PRO A 180 3.27 2.73 -9.71
CA PRO A 180 3.19 2.65 -8.26
C PRO A 180 3.50 1.26 -7.70
N ILE A 181 3.13 0.16 -8.36
CA ILE A 181 3.51 -1.21 -7.93
C ILE A 181 5.04 -1.34 -7.84
N CYS A 182 5.77 -0.89 -8.87
CA CYS A 182 7.21 -0.99 -8.87
C CYS A 182 7.87 -0.04 -7.86
N LEU A 183 7.31 1.15 -7.65
CA LEU A 183 7.77 2.08 -6.62
C LEU A 183 7.58 1.48 -5.22
N HIS A 184 6.41 0.93 -4.93
CA HIS A 184 6.12 0.25 -3.68
C HIS A 184 7.04 -0.98 -3.49
N PHE A 185 7.24 -1.78 -4.53
CA PHE A 185 8.22 -2.87 -4.52
C PHE A 185 9.61 -2.39 -4.09
N VAL A 186 10.12 -1.28 -4.67
CA VAL A 186 11.43 -0.73 -4.29
C VAL A 186 11.45 -0.31 -2.83
N PHE A 187 10.38 0.31 -2.33
CA PHE A 187 10.26 0.66 -0.91
C PHE A 187 10.39 -0.57 -0.01
N ASN A 188 9.59 -1.60 -0.30
CA ASN A 188 9.55 -2.84 0.48
C ASN A 188 10.84 -3.65 0.36
N LEU A 189 11.48 -3.64 -0.81
CA LEU A 189 12.79 -4.26 -1.03
C LEU A 189 13.86 -3.64 -0.14
N SER A 190 13.88 -2.32 0.03
CA SER A 190 14.82 -1.65 0.94
C SER A 190 14.62 -2.10 2.39
N PHE A 191 13.37 -2.19 2.85
CA PHE A 191 13.05 -2.70 4.19
C PHE A 191 13.45 -4.17 4.37
N TYR A 192 13.15 -5.00 3.36
CA TYR A 192 13.53 -6.41 3.38
C TYR A 192 15.06 -6.58 3.46
N ILE A 193 15.81 -5.84 2.65
CA ILE A 193 17.28 -5.88 2.69
C ILE A 193 17.80 -5.43 4.06
N ALA A 194 17.28 -4.33 4.62
CA ALA A 194 17.70 -3.86 5.93
C ALA A 194 17.44 -4.89 7.05
N LEU A 195 16.29 -5.58 7.00
CA LEU A 195 15.98 -6.67 7.91
C LEU A 195 16.94 -7.87 7.74
N GLN A 196 17.23 -8.29 6.50
CA GLN A 196 18.15 -9.40 6.25
C GLN A 196 19.60 -9.10 6.65
N LEU A 197 19.97 -7.81 6.67
CA LEU A 197 21.26 -7.32 7.16
C LEU A 197 21.27 -7.03 8.67
N GLU A 198 20.19 -7.36 9.37
CA GLU A 198 20.02 -7.12 10.82
C GLU A 198 20.22 -5.65 11.24
N ILE A 199 19.90 -4.72 10.32
CA ILE A 199 19.89 -3.28 10.62
C ILE A 199 18.64 -2.92 11.42
N ILE A 200 17.51 -3.58 11.12
CA ILE A 200 16.22 -3.43 11.81
C ILE A 200 15.61 -4.80 12.10
#